data_AF-A0A258YG52-F1
#
_entry.id   AF-A0A258YG52-F1
#
_cell.length_a   1.000
_cell.length_b   1.000
_cell.length_c   1.000
_cell.angle_alpha   90.00
_cell.angle_beta   90.00
_cell.angle_gamma   90.00
#
_symmetry.space_group_name_H-M   'P 1'
#
loop_
_entity.id
_entity.type
_entity.pdbx_description
1 polymer ?
#
loop_
_entity_poly.entity_id
_entity_poly.type
_entity_poly.pdbx_seq_one_letter_code
_entity_poly.pdbx_strand_id
1 'polypeptide(L)' 'MEPGVREYLLRIVNTLSVGLFWLAINSTAGIMYDHAFFHDTITMGNIIFYIWFITSFIFFLRWQIKLWSKPIDFEQ' A
#
# COMPACT_ATOMS: atom_id res chain seq x y z
N MET A 1 22.51 16.42 8.09
CA MET A 1 21.20 16.22 8.72
C MET A 1 21.43 15.41 9.97
N GLU A 2 20.77 15.78 11.06
CA GLU A 2 20.75 14.94 12.28
C GLU A 2 20.29 13.52 11.92
N PRO A 3 20.93 12.47 12.45
CA PRO A 3 20.63 11.09 12.07
C PRO A 3 19.16 10.71 12.25
N GLY A 4 18.52 11.14 13.34
CA GLY A 4 17.09 10.90 13.57
C GLY A 4 16.15 11.61 12.59
N VAL A 5 16.48 12.84 12.17
CA VAL A 5 15.69 13.57 11.15
C VAL A 5 15.79 12.85 9.80
N ARG A 6 16.98 12.35 9.45
CA ARG A 6 17.17 11.56 8.23
C ARG A 6 16.35 10.27 8.28
N GLU A 7 16.36 9.54 9.39
CA GLU A 7 15.57 8.31 9.54
C GLU A 7 14.06 8.57 9.42
N TYR A 8 13.57 9.65 10.04
CA TYR A 8 12.18 10.05 9.95
C TYR A 8 11.75 10.36 8.50
N LEU A 9 12.54 11.17 7.78
CA LEU A 9 12.26 11.48 6.37
C LEU A 9 12.32 10.24 5.49
N LEU A 10 13.28 9.34 5.70
CA LEU A 10 13.34 8.07 4.97
C LEU A 10 12.12 7.20 5.24
N ARG A 11 11.61 7.20 6.48
CA ARG A 11 10.38 6.47 6.83
C ARG A 11 9.17 7.04 6.09
N ILE A 12 9.03 8.37 6.02
CA ILE A 12 7.97 9.04 5.25
C ILE A 12 8.08 8.67 3.77
N VAL A 13 9.25 8.82 3.18
CA VAL A 13 9.47 8.52 1.75
C VAL A 13 9.16 7.06 1.45
N ASN A 14 9.54 6.13 2.33
CA ASN A 14 9.20 4.71 2.19
C ASN A 14 7.68 4.47 2.28
N THR A 15 6.99 5.07 3.26
CA THR A 15 5.52 4.99 3.38
C THR A 15 4.84 5.50 2.12
N LEU A 16 5.27 6.65 1.59
CA LEU A 16 4.72 7.24 0.35
C LEU A 16 5.02 6.36 -0.86
N SER A 17 6.26 5.91 -1.02
CA SER A 17 6.68 5.09 -2.17
C SER A 17 5.91 3.78 -2.22
N VAL A 18 5.78 3.07 -1.10
CA VAL A 18 5.02 1.82 -1.02
C VAL A 18 3.53 2.07 -1.21
N GLY A 19 2.99 3.17 -0.66
CA GLY A 19 1.59 3.55 -0.87
C GLY A 19 1.27 3.83 -2.34
N LEU A 20 2.11 4.63 -3.02
CA LEU A 20 1.98 4.92 -4.44
C LEU A 20 2.14 3.67 -5.31
N PHE A 21 3.08 2.78 -4.95
CA PHE A 21 3.25 1.52 -5.65
C PHE A 21 2.04 0.60 -5.50
N TRP A 22 1.48 0.50 -4.29
CA TRP A 22 0.25 -0.25 -4.05
C TRP A 22 -0.93 0.33 -4.84
N LEU A 23 -1.06 1.67 -4.88
CA LEU A 23 -2.07 2.33 -5.71
C LEU A 23 -1.87 2.02 -7.19
N ALA A 24 -0.65 2.13 -7.72
CA ALA A 24 -0.36 1.86 -9.13
C ALA A 24 -0.74 0.43 -9.54
N ILE A 25 -0.42 -0.57 -8.71
CA ILE A 25 -0.81 -1.97 -8.97
C ILE A 25 -2.33 -2.11 -9.00
N ASN A 26 -3.03 -1.59 -7.98
CA ASN A 26 -4.48 -1.79 -7.86
C ASN A 26 -5.27 -0.95 -8.87
N SER A 27 -4.79 0.24 -9.23
CA SER A 27 -5.37 1.02 -10.32
C SER A 27 -5.16 0.33 -11.67
N THR A 28 -3.99 -0.25 -11.92
CA THR A 28 -3.76 -1.01 -13.16
C THR A 28 -4.63 -2.26 -13.20
N ALA A 29 -4.60 -3.09 -12.15
CA ALA A 29 -5.39 -4.32 -12.09
C ALA A 29 -6.90 -4.05 -12.09
N GLY A 30 -7.37 -3.04 -11.36
CA GLY A 30 -8.79 -2.75 -11.21
C GLY A 30 -9.38 -1.94 -12.35
N ILE A 31 -8.67 -0.89 -12.81
CA ILE A 31 -9.20 0.07 -13.78
C ILE A 31 -8.76 -0.29 -15.20
N MET A 32 -7.46 -0.53 -15.42
CA MET A 32 -6.96 -0.79 -16.78
C MET A 32 -7.41 -2.16 -17.32
N TYR A 33 -7.42 -3.18 -16.45
CA TYR A 33 -7.95 -4.50 -16.79
C TYR A 33 -9.42 -4.68 -16.40
N ASP A 34 -10.08 -3.60 -15.98
CA ASP A 34 -11.53 -3.54 -15.79
C ASP A 34 -12.09 -4.50 -14.70
N HIS A 35 -11.23 -5.12 -13.90
CA HIS A 35 -11.64 -6.06 -12.83
C HIS A 35 -12.39 -5.39 -11.67
N ALA A 36 -12.31 -4.06 -11.54
CA ALA A 36 -13.05 -3.29 -10.54
C ALA A 36 -14.48 -2.93 -10.98
N PHE A 37 -14.83 -3.10 -12.27
CA PHE A 37 -16.15 -2.76 -12.79
C PHE A 37 -17.00 -4.02 -12.98
N PHE A 38 -18.22 -3.98 -12.45
CA PHE A 38 -19.23 -4.98 -12.73
C PHE A 38 -20.01 -4.53 -13.96
N HIS A 39 -19.82 -5.24 -15.08
CA HIS A 39 -20.58 -5.01 -16.31
C HIS A 39 -21.95 -5.69 -16.19
N ASP A 40 -22.15 -6.87 -16.77
CA ASP A 40 -23.45 -7.56 -16.74
C ASP A 40 -23.51 -8.73 -15.75
N THR A 41 -22.37 -9.38 -15.48
CA THR A 41 -22.25 -10.48 -14.51
C THR A 41 -20.95 -10.37 -13.72
N ILE A 42 -20.97 -10.86 -12.48
CA ILE A 42 -19.75 -10.95 -11.67
C ILE A 42 -18.85 -12.00 -12.28
N THR A 43 -17.72 -11.57 -12.87
CA THR A 43 -16.73 -12.48 -13.42
C THR A 43 -15.81 -13.04 -12.34
N MET A 44 -15.17 -14.18 -12.61
CA MET A 44 -14.16 -14.73 -11.71
C MET A 44 -12.97 -13.78 -11.51
N GLY A 45 -12.65 -12.95 -12.51
CA GLY A 45 -11.61 -11.92 -12.41
C GLY A 45 -11.94 -10.87 -11.34
N ASN A 46 -13.19 -10.44 -11.26
CA ASN A 46 -13.63 -9.46 -10.26
C ASN A 46 -13.49 -10.05 -8.84
N ILE A 47 -13.93 -11.29 -8.63
CA ILE A 47 -13.84 -11.96 -7.32
C ILE A 47 -12.38 -12.08 -6.86
N ILE A 48 -11.50 -12.54 -7.75
CA ILE A 48 -10.07 -12.67 -7.46
C ILE A 48 -9.47 -11.30 -7.15
N PHE A 49 -9.80 -10.28 -7.93
CA PHE A 49 -9.32 -8.91 -7.73
C PHE A 49 -9.75 -8.36 -6.36
N TYR A 50 -11.01 -8.52 -5.96
CA TYR A 50 -11.47 -8.01 -4.66
C TYR A 50 -10.87 -8.78 -3.47
N ILE A 51 -10.68 -10.10 -3.59
CA ILE A 51 -9.96 -10.88 -2.56
C ILE A 51 -8.52 -10.37 -2.44
N TRP A 52 -7.81 -10.23 -3.56
CA TRP A 52 -6.46 -9.67 -3.59
C TRP A 52 -6.40 -8.25 -3.01
N PHE A 53 -7.34 -7.39 -3.39
CA PHE A 53 -7.41 -5.99 -2.96
C PHE A 53 -7.57 -5.92 -1.44
N ILE A 54 -8.54 -6.64 -0.87
CA ILE A 54 -8.78 -6.64 0.58
C ILE A 54 -7.58 -7.24 1.33
N THR A 55 -7.08 -8.40 0.89
CA THR A 55 -5.94 -9.05 1.55
C THR A 55 -4.69 -8.17 1.49
N SER A 56 -4.36 -7.61 0.33
CA SER A 56 -3.21 -6.73 0.17
C SER A 56 -3.36 -5.42 0.95
N PHE A 57 -4.58 -4.87 1.05
CA PHE A 57 -4.87 -3.68 1.85
C PHE A 57 -4.64 -3.93 3.34
N ILE A 58 -5.11 -5.07 3.86
CA ILE A 58 -4.86 -5.47 5.26
C ILE A 58 -3.35 -5.59 5.52
N PHE A 59 -2.60 -6.25 4.63
CA PHE A 59 -1.15 -6.36 4.75
C PHE A 59 -0.45 -5.01 4.70
N PHE A 60 -0.87 -4.12 3.78
CA PHE A 60 -0.35 -2.77 3.65
C PHE A 60 -0.57 -1.97 4.94
N LEU A 61 -1.77 -1.97 5.50
CA LEU A 61 -2.07 -1.29 6.77
C LEU A 61 -1.26 -1.86 7.93
N ARG A 62 -1.17 -3.19 8.06
CA ARG A 62 -0.36 -3.83 9.11
C ARG A 62 1.11 -3.46 8.99
N TRP A 63 1.64 -3.39 7.78
CA TRP A 63 3.03 -2.99 7.53
C TRP A 63 3.26 -1.52 7.92
N GLN A 64 2.35 -0.60 7.54
CA GLN A 64 2.44 0.80 7.94
C GLN A 64 2.39 0.96 9.46
N ILE A 65 1.44 0.32 10.14
CA ILE A 65 1.34 0.36 11.60
C ILE A 65 2.65 -0.13 12.22
N LYS A 66 3.17 -1.29 11.78
CA LYS A 66 4.44 -1.83 12.28
C LYS A 66 5.63 -0.91 12.02
N LEU A 67 5.67 -0.23 10.88
CA LEU A 67 6.74 0.70 10.52
C LEU A 67 6.73 1.93 11.44
N TRP A 68 5.54 2.47 11.72
CA TRP A 68 5.35 3.67 12.53
C TRP A 68 5.37 3.41 14.04
N SER A 69 5.11 2.18 14.48
CA SER A 69 5.27 1.78 15.88
C SER A 69 6.73 1.64 16.33
N LYS A 70 7.70 1.63 15.41
CA LYS A 70 9.13 1.59 15.79
C LYS A 70 9.56 2.97 16.31
N PRO A 71 10.15 3.08 17.51
CA PRO A 71 10.71 4.35 17.96
C PRO A 71 11.83 4.81 16.99
N ILE A 72 12.03 6.11 16.90
CA ILE A 72 13.15 6.73 16.18
C ILE A 72 14.02 7.38 17.25
N ASP A 73 15.31 7.08 17.22
CA ASP A 73 16.28 7.73 18.08
C ASP A 73 16.75 9.03 17.41
N PHE A 74 16.50 10.16 18.07
CA PHE A 74 16.88 11.48 17.57
C PHE A 74 18.22 11.96 18.11
N GLU A 75 18.80 11.25 19.09
CA GLU A 75 20.01 11.69 19.81
C GLU A 75 21.27 10.89 19.44
N GLN A 76 21.16 9.84 18.63
CA GLN A 76 22.30 9.13 18.04
C GLN A 76 22.96 9.88 16.87
#